data_AF-A0A938UDZ1-F1
#
_entry.id   AF-A0A938UDZ1-F1
#
_cell.length_a   1.000
_cell.length_b   1.000
_cell.length_c   1.000
_cell.angle_alpha   90.00
_cell.angle_beta   90.00
_cell.angle_gamma   90.00
#
_symmetry.space_group_name_H-M   'P 1'
#
loop_
_entity.id
_entity.type
_entity.pdbx_description
1 polymer ?
#
loop_
_entity_poly.entity_id
_entity_poly.type
_entity_poly.pdbx_seq_one_letter_code
_entity_poly.pdbx_strand_id
1 'polypeptide(L)'
;MFRHIHIKNVLPVTLIALCMLSTACAQTSIVRSNCDLPSSNRLNAAIAEAQATLAQRDCAARFDDIFDRLIYIAQNDTDTNNRREFSDFLNWSRDQNLINTRQAKDLYTRYFSHKFVSLPRDYQTCTHCREIGTITRAMKAELVSKQTGLLKICGERDLYARAAAEYEDLQIILEATCKACQNGE
;
A
#
# COMPACT_ATOMS: atom_id res chain seq x y z
N MET A 1 10.41 97.74 -1.03
CA MET A 1 11.35 98.50 -0.17
C MET A 1 12.29 97.49 0.46
N PHE A 2 13.55 97.51 0.05
CA PHE A 2 14.59 96.57 0.47
C PHE A 2 14.90 96.70 1.97
N ARG A 3 15.12 95.58 2.66
CA ARG A 3 16.02 95.56 3.82
C ARG A 3 16.71 94.20 4.01
N HIS A 4 18.01 94.29 3.76
CA HIS A 4 19.17 93.52 4.18
C HIS A 4 19.06 92.33 5.16
N ILE A 5 19.78 91.30 4.70
CA ILE A 5 20.37 90.12 5.35
C ILE A 5 21.37 90.50 6.47
N HIS A 6 21.47 89.71 7.55
CA HIS A 6 22.71 89.00 7.97
C HIS A 6 22.62 88.26 9.33
N ILE A 7 22.94 86.95 9.27
CA ILE A 7 23.81 86.12 10.17
C ILE A 7 23.24 85.83 11.58
N LYS A 8 23.04 84.57 11.99
CA LYS A 8 24.11 83.66 12.48
C LYS A 8 23.75 82.17 12.35
N ASN A 9 24.70 81.44 11.76
CA ASN A 9 24.97 80.00 11.89
C ASN A 9 24.65 79.41 13.26
N VAL A 10 24.02 78.23 13.29
CA VAL A 10 24.63 77.02 13.88
C VAL A 10 24.11 75.76 13.14
N LEU A 11 25.02 74.83 12.92
CA LEU A 11 24.95 73.59 12.13
C LEU A 11 24.13 72.47 12.85
N PRO A 12 23.95 71.27 12.25
CA PRO A 12 22.68 70.56 12.14
C PRO A 12 22.54 69.39 13.13
N VAL A 13 21.31 68.95 13.38
CA VAL A 13 21.08 67.61 13.95
C VAL A 13 20.23 66.81 12.98
N THR A 14 20.90 65.81 12.42
CA THR A 14 20.39 64.71 11.60
C THR A 14 19.29 63.93 12.30
N LEU A 15 18.18 63.66 11.61
CA LEU A 15 17.30 62.53 11.91
C LEU A 15 16.92 61.85 10.59
N ILE A 16 17.74 60.90 10.16
CA ILE A 16 17.41 59.95 9.09
C ILE A 16 16.57 58.86 9.73
N ALA A 17 15.25 58.93 9.53
CA ALA A 17 14.32 57.86 9.88
C ALA A 17 14.42 56.75 8.83
N LEU A 18 15.30 55.76 9.08
CA LEU A 18 15.43 54.55 8.29
C LEU A 18 14.40 53.52 8.81
N CYS A 19 13.21 53.48 8.20
CA CYS A 19 12.24 52.40 8.42
C CYS A 19 12.79 51.10 7.80
N MET A 20 13.46 50.29 8.62
CA MET A 20 13.73 48.89 8.28
C MET A 20 12.44 48.09 8.37
N LEU A 21 11.79 47.86 7.23
CA LEU A 21 10.76 46.83 7.10
C LEU A 21 11.45 45.46 7.16
N SER A 22 11.51 44.87 8.35
CA SER A 22 11.91 43.48 8.50
C SER A 22 10.78 42.58 8.01
N THR A 23 10.81 42.18 6.74
CA THR A 23 10.10 40.98 6.28
C THR A 23 10.77 39.77 6.91
N ALA A 24 10.26 39.34 8.07
CA ALA A 24 10.58 38.03 8.61
C ALA A 24 10.00 36.98 7.67
N CYS A 25 10.82 36.42 6.78
CA CYS A 25 10.49 35.15 6.14
C CYS A 25 10.45 34.10 7.25
N ALA A 26 9.25 33.71 7.67
CA ALA A 26 9.09 32.50 8.46
C ALA A 26 9.61 31.33 7.61
N GLN A 27 10.78 30.82 7.96
CA GLN A 27 11.32 29.60 7.37
C GLN A 27 10.37 28.47 7.80
N THR A 28 9.43 28.08 6.93
CA THR A 28 8.72 26.82 7.09
C THR A 28 9.77 25.73 7.04
N SER A 29 10.07 25.13 8.19
CA SER A 29 10.80 23.87 8.25
C SER A 29 10.02 22.89 7.39
N ILE A 30 10.56 22.54 6.23
CA ILE A 30 10.08 21.39 5.47
C ILE A 30 10.41 20.18 6.33
N VAL A 31 9.49 19.79 7.20
CA VAL A 31 9.53 18.48 7.84
C VAL A 31 9.33 17.50 6.70
N ARG A 32 10.42 16.96 6.17
CA ARG A 32 10.34 15.80 5.27
C ARG A 32 9.75 14.68 6.10
N SER A 33 8.52 14.31 5.76
CA SER A 33 7.86 13.09 6.19
C SER A 33 8.80 11.92 5.86
N ASN A 34 9.36 11.29 6.90
CA ASN A 34 10.23 10.14 6.71
C ASN A 34 9.34 8.90 6.66
N CYS A 35 9.09 8.42 5.46
CA CYS A 35 8.22 7.27 5.23
C CYS A 35 8.99 5.96 5.41
N ASP A 36 9.54 5.72 6.60
CA ASP A 36 10.36 4.55 6.86
C ASP A 36 9.55 3.25 6.81
N LEU A 37 10.18 2.18 6.33
CA LEU A 37 9.60 0.84 6.37
C LEU A 37 9.63 0.29 7.80
N PRO A 38 8.62 -0.52 8.19
CA PRO A 38 8.63 -1.14 9.51
C PRO A 38 9.87 -2.04 9.69
N SER A 39 10.44 -1.96 10.89
CA SER A 39 11.72 -2.57 11.25
C SER A 39 11.59 -3.61 12.37
N SER A 40 10.49 -3.58 13.12
CA SER A 40 10.19 -4.60 14.13
C SER A 40 10.25 -6.02 13.56
N ASN A 41 10.72 -6.96 14.37
CA ASN A 41 10.72 -8.40 14.07
C ASN A 41 9.41 -9.10 14.46
N ARG A 42 8.53 -8.42 15.20
CA ARG A 42 7.19 -8.90 15.57
C ARG A 42 6.15 -8.25 14.68
N LEU A 43 5.23 -9.05 14.12
CA LEU A 43 4.24 -8.58 13.16
C LEU A 43 3.34 -7.49 13.74
N ASN A 44 2.83 -7.68 14.95
CA ASN A 44 1.92 -6.71 15.58
C ASN A 44 2.58 -5.32 15.76
N ALA A 45 3.83 -5.28 16.22
CA ALA A 45 4.59 -4.05 16.35
C ALA A 45 4.95 -3.46 14.97
N ALA A 46 5.28 -4.31 13.99
CA ALA A 46 5.52 -3.86 12.61
C ALA A 46 4.26 -3.28 11.95
N ILE A 47 3.07 -3.81 12.24
CA ILE A 47 1.78 -3.26 11.80
C ILE A 47 1.54 -1.90 12.44
N ALA A 48 1.82 -1.76 13.74
CA ALA A 48 1.69 -0.46 14.42
C ALA A 48 2.64 0.60 13.83
N GLU A 49 3.90 0.22 13.53
CA GLU A 49 4.86 1.07 12.81
C GLU A 49 4.35 1.44 11.41
N ALA A 50 3.86 0.45 10.65
CA ALA A 50 3.28 0.65 9.33
C ALA A 50 2.10 1.63 9.34
N GLN A 51 1.19 1.47 10.29
CA GLN A 51 0.04 2.37 10.47
C GLN A 51 0.49 3.80 10.81
N ALA A 52 1.47 3.94 11.71
CA ALA A 52 2.04 5.24 12.06
C ALA A 52 2.72 5.92 10.86
N THR A 53 3.46 5.17 10.04
CA THR A 53 4.06 5.68 8.80
C THR A 53 2.98 6.11 7.80
N LEU A 54 2.01 5.24 7.52
CA LEU A 54 0.97 5.47 6.52
C LEU A 54 -0.03 6.56 6.91
N ALA A 55 -0.18 6.86 8.21
CA ALA A 55 -0.99 7.97 8.69
C ALA A 55 -0.36 9.35 8.39
N GLN A 56 0.92 9.40 8.00
CA GLN A 56 1.56 10.65 7.56
C GLN A 56 1.07 11.05 6.16
N ARG A 57 0.83 12.36 5.96
CA ARG A 57 0.17 12.89 4.75
C ARG A 57 0.83 12.49 3.43
N ASP A 58 2.14 12.34 3.40
CA ASP A 58 2.89 12.11 2.16
C ASP A 58 3.37 10.66 2.01
N CYS A 59 2.96 9.75 2.89
CA CYS A 59 3.46 8.38 2.91
C CYS A 59 2.48 7.36 2.30
N ALA A 60 1.29 7.77 1.88
CA ALA A 60 0.29 6.86 1.31
C ALA A 60 0.81 6.04 0.11
N ALA A 61 1.68 6.64 -0.72
CA ALA A 61 2.30 5.97 -1.87
C ALA A 61 3.22 4.80 -1.49
N ARG A 62 3.58 4.65 -0.21
CA ARG A 62 4.43 3.57 0.29
C ARG A 62 3.63 2.33 0.71
N PHE A 63 2.31 2.33 0.52
CA PHE A 63 1.46 1.21 0.93
C PHE A 63 1.96 -0.14 0.41
N ASP A 64 2.28 -0.24 -0.88
CA ASP A 64 2.73 -1.50 -1.48
C ASP A 64 4.07 -1.98 -0.87
N ASP A 65 5.06 -1.09 -0.76
CA ASP A 65 6.35 -1.43 -0.13
C ASP A 65 6.19 -1.86 1.34
N ILE A 66 5.28 -1.21 2.07
CA ILE A 66 5.00 -1.50 3.46
C ILE A 66 4.28 -2.84 3.59
N PHE A 67 3.30 -3.13 2.74
CA PHE A 67 2.61 -4.41 2.73
C PHE A 67 3.59 -5.55 2.45
N ASP A 68 4.46 -5.40 1.44
CA ASP A 68 5.51 -6.38 1.13
C ASP A 68 6.49 -6.58 2.30
N ARG A 69 6.85 -5.49 2.99
CA ARG A 69 7.68 -5.56 4.20
C ARG A 69 6.98 -6.32 5.33
N LEU A 70 5.68 -6.10 5.54
CA LEU A 70 4.90 -6.84 6.54
C LEU A 70 4.83 -8.34 6.19
N ILE A 71 4.63 -8.69 4.91
CA ILE A 71 4.69 -10.09 4.44
C ILE A 71 6.08 -10.70 4.72
N TYR A 72 7.16 -9.95 4.53
CA TYR A 72 8.52 -10.41 4.84
C TYR A 72 8.73 -10.65 6.34
N ILE A 73 8.33 -9.69 7.20
CA ILE A 73 8.47 -9.80 8.66
C ILE A 73 7.65 -10.99 9.18
N ALA A 74 6.39 -11.11 8.75
CA ALA A 74 5.46 -12.14 9.21
C ALA A 74 5.92 -13.58 8.90
N GLN A 75 6.74 -13.78 7.86
CA GLN A 75 7.32 -15.10 7.57
C GLN A 75 8.27 -15.61 8.66
N ASN A 76 8.79 -14.71 9.50
CA ASN A 76 9.67 -15.04 10.63
C ASN A 76 8.95 -14.97 11.99
N ASP A 77 7.64 -14.71 11.99
CA ASP A 77 6.79 -14.57 13.18
C ASP A 77 5.48 -15.36 12.99
N THR A 78 5.61 -16.64 12.62
CA THR A 78 4.48 -17.51 12.26
C THR A 78 3.48 -17.67 13.41
N ASP A 79 2.21 -17.30 13.17
CA ASP A 79 1.11 -17.43 14.14
C ASP A 79 -0.24 -17.56 13.40
N THR A 80 -1.14 -18.40 13.91
CA THR A 80 -2.47 -18.60 13.31
C THR A 80 -3.34 -17.35 13.36
N ASN A 81 -3.08 -16.43 14.29
CA ASN A 81 -3.75 -15.14 14.38
C ASN A 81 -3.30 -14.13 13.32
N ASN A 82 -2.15 -14.33 12.66
CA ASN A 82 -1.62 -13.39 11.67
C ASN A 82 -2.61 -13.12 10.52
N ARG A 83 -3.44 -14.11 10.17
CA ARG A 83 -4.50 -13.92 9.17
C ARG A 83 -5.50 -12.83 9.58
N ARG A 84 -5.85 -12.76 10.86
CA ARG A 84 -6.71 -11.70 11.42
C ARG A 84 -5.96 -10.36 11.41
N GLU A 85 -4.71 -10.34 11.83
CA GLU A 85 -3.89 -9.12 11.83
C GLU A 85 -3.80 -8.49 10.44
N PHE A 86 -3.55 -9.28 9.39
CA PHE A 86 -3.57 -8.79 8.01
C PHE A 86 -4.95 -8.36 7.53
N SER A 87 -6.01 -9.08 7.91
CA SER A 87 -7.39 -8.66 7.61
C SER A 87 -7.70 -7.29 8.21
N ASP A 88 -7.33 -7.08 9.47
CA ASP A 88 -7.59 -5.84 10.19
C ASP A 88 -6.74 -4.69 9.64
N PHE A 89 -5.47 -4.95 9.31
CA PHE A 89 -4.61 -3.98 8.63
C PHE A 89 -5.17 -3.55 7.27
N LEU A 90 -5.67 -4.48 6.46
CA LEU A 90 -6.25 -4.18 5.14
C LEU A 90 -7.58 -3.42 5.25
N ASN A 91 -8.40 -3.75 6.25
CA ASN A 91 -9.62 -2.98 6.55
C ASN A 91 -9.28 -1.56 6.99
N TRP A 92 -8.34 -1.41 7.93
CA TRP A 92 -7.85 -0.10 8.35
C TRP A 92 -7.30 0.71 7.17
N SER A 93 -6.51 0.08 6.29
CA SER A 93 -5.91 0.75 5.13
C SER A 93 -6.96 1.23 4.13
N ARG A 94 -8.04 0.45 3.93
CA ARG A 94 -9.21 0.88 3.16
C ARG A 94 -9.89 2.07 3.83
N ASP A 95 -10.11 2.02 5.15
CA ASP A 95 -10.81 3.07 5.89
C ASP A 95 -10.01 4.38 5.91
N GLN A 96 -8.67 4.31 5.80
CA GLN A 96 -7.78 5.45 5.59
C GLN A 96 -7.66 5.90 4.13
N ASN A 97 -8.41 5.28 3.20
CA ASN A 97 -8.35 5.54 1.75
C ASN A 97 -6.96 5.31 1.11
N LEU A 98 -6.12 4.46 1.70
CA LEU A 98 -4.82 4.06 1.12
C LEU A 98 -5.00 3.09 -0.04
N ILE A 99 -6.04 2.27 0.06
CA ILE A 99 -6.46 1.30 -0.97
C ILE A 99 -7.99 1.30 -1.07
N ASN A 100 -8.51 0.85 -2.20
CA ASN A 100 -9.95 0.64 -2.36
C ASN A 100 -10.40 -0.75 -1.87
N THR A 101 -11.71 -0.95 -1.77
CA THR A 101 -12.33 -2.21 -1.34
C THR A 101 -11.90 -3.42 -2.17
N ARG A 102 -11.72 -3.25 -3.49
CA ARG A 102 -11.26 -4.33 -4.37
C ARG A 102 -9.82 -4.71 -4.05
N GLN A 103 -8.92 -3.74 -3.94
CA GLN A 103 -7.51 -3.97 -3.58
C GLN A 103 -7.39 -4.68 -2.22
N ALA A 104 -8.12 -4.24 -1.20
CA ALA A 104 -8.10 -4.90 0.11
C ALA A 104 -8.55 -6.37 0.02
N LYS A 105 -9.65 -6.63 -0.69
CA LYS A 105 -10.15 -8.00 -0.91
C LYS A 105 -9.15 -8.84 -1.71
N ASP A 106 -8.55 -8.28 -2.75
CA ASP A 106 -7.64 -9.00 -3.64
C ASP A 106 -6.33 -9.35 -2.91
N LEU A 107 -5.75 -8.42 -2.14
CA LEU A 107 -4.58 -8.70 -1.31
C LEU A 107 -4.86 -9.78 -0.27
N TYR A 108 -5.99 -9.68 0.44
CA TYR A 108 -6.39 -10.71 1.40
C TYR A 108 -6.58 -12.07 0.72
N THR A 109 -7.33 -12.11 -0.39
CA THR A 109 -7.65 -13.36 -1.09
C THR A 109 -6.38 -14.03 -1.65
N ARG A 110 -5.47 -13.23 -2.21
CA ARG A 110 -4.21 -13.70 -2.80
C ARG A 110 -3.35 -14.47 -1.80
N TYR A 111 -3.20 -13.96 -0.58
CA TYR A 111 -2.30 -14.55 0.42
C TYR A 111 -3.03 -15.44 1.44
N PHE A 112 -4.23 -15.06 1.86
CA PHE A 112 -4.88 -15.57 3.07
C PHE A 112 -6.23 -16.26 2.82
N SER A 113 -6.59 -16.52 1.56
CA SER A 113 -7.74 -17.34 1.19
C SER A 113 -7.32 -18.52 0.32
N HIS A 114 -8.10 -19.60 0.37
CA HIS A 114 -7.96 -20.72 -0.55
C HIS A 114 -8.34 -20.35 -1.99
N LYS A 115 -9.31 -19.43 -2.16
CA LYS A 115 -9.82 -18.97 -3.46
C LYS A 115 -8.80 -18.15 -4.24
N PHE A 116 -8.94 -18.13 -5.56
CA PHE A 116 -8.02 -17.43 -6.46
C PHE A 116 -8.55 -16.07 -6.95
N VAL A 117 -7.74 -15.02 -6.84
CA VAL A 117 -8.04 -13.71 -7.45
C VAL A 117 -7.80 -13.74 -8.95
N SER A 118 -6.80 -14.51 -9.39
CA SER A 118 -6.47 -14.67 -10.80
C SER A 118 -7.52 -15.43 -11.62
N LEU A 119 -8.50 -16.07 -10.96
CA LEU A 119 -9.60 -16.77 -11.63
C LEU A 119 -10.71 -15.75 -11.98
N PRO A 120 -11.10 -15.61 -13.26
CA PRO A 120 -12.24 -14.79 -13.65
C PRO A 120 -13.53 -15.25 -12.94
N ARG A 121 -14.46 -14.32 -12.67
CA ARG A 121 -15.73 -14.67 -12.01
C ARG A 121 -16.61 -15.59 -12.87
N ASP A 122 -16.51 -15.46 -14.18
CA ASP A 122 -17.26 -16.16 -15.22
C ASP A 122 -16.39 -17.19 -15.96
N TYR A 123 -15.40 -17.77 -15.26
CA TYR A 123 -14.42 -18.71 -15.80
C TYR A 123 -15.03 -19.97 -16.46
N GLN A 124 -16.28 -20.28 -16.17
CA GLN A 124 -17.02 -21.41 -16.74
C GLN A 124 -17.60 -21.13 -18.14
N THR A 125 -17.29 -19.98 -18.74
CA THR A 125 -17.77 -19.58 -20.07
C THR A 125 -16.69 -19.76 -21.14
N CYS A 126 -17.12 -19.94 -22.40
CA CYS A 126 -16.21 -20.11 -23.54
C CYS A 126 -15.32 -18.90 -23.83
N THR A 127 -15.68 -17.71 -23.32
CA THR A 127 -14.98 -16.43 -23.57
C THR A 127 -13.49 -16.50 -23.21
N HIS A 128 -13.15 -17.27 -22.17
CA HIS A 128 -11.79 -17.31 -21.61
C HIS A 128 -10.90 -18.39 -22.22
N CYS A 129 -11.39 -19.18 -23.18
CA CYS A 129 -10.64 -20.32 -23.70
C CYS A 129 -9.38 -19.97 -24.47
N ARG A 130 -9.31 -18.75 -25.03
CA ARG A 130 -8.08 -18.23 -25.66
C ARG A 130 -7.01 -17.86 -24.64
N GLU A 131 -7.41 -17.60 -23.39
CA GLU A 131 -6.55 -17.09 -22.32
C GLU A 131 -6.32 -18.12 -21.21
N ILE A 132 -6.89 -19.32 -21.31
CA ILE A 132 -6.82 -20.38 -20.29
C ILE A 132 -5.39 -20.64 -19.80
N GLY A 133 -4.41 -20.70 -20.71
CA GLY A 133 -3.01 -20.88 -20.34
C GLY A 133 -2.44 -19.73 -19.51
N THR A 134 -2.88 -18.49 -19.77
CA THR A 134 -2.50 -17.31 -19.00
C THR A 134 -3.16 -17.33 -17.61
N ILE A 135 -4.45 -17.67 -17.54
CA ILE A 135 -5.20 -17.79 -16.28
C ILE A 135 -4.55 -18.85 -15.38
N THR A 136 -4.29 -20.05 -15.91
CA THR A 136 -3.66 -21.15 -15.17
C THR A 136 -2.27 -20.78 -14.66
N ARG A 137 -1.43 -20.11 -15.47
CA ARG A 137 -0.12 -19.61 -15.02
C ARG A 137 -0.25 -18.56 -13.90
N ALA A 138 -1.22 -17.66 -14.01
CA ALA A 138 -1.48 -16.66 -12.98
C ALA A 138 -1.94 -17.31 -11.66
N MET A 139 -2.81 -18.32 -11.74
CA MET A 139 -3.21 -19.12 -10.57
C MET A 139 -2.03 -19.88 -9.95
N LYS A 140 -1.15 -20.44 -10.79
CA LYS A 140 0.05 -21.13 -10.29
C LYS A 140 1.01 -20.18 -9.58
N ALA A 141 1.17 -18.96 -10.09
CA ALA A 141 1.94 -17.91 -9.42
C ALA A 141 1.26 -17.50 -8.09
N GLU A 142 -0.06 -17.38 -8.08
CA GLU A 142 -0.83 -17.06 -6.86
C GLU A 142 -0.69 -18.16 -5.78
N LEU A 143 -0.54 -19.44 -6.15
CA LEU A 143 -0.24 -20.51 -5.18
C LEU A 143 1.05 -20.25 -4.38
N VAL A 144 2.04 -19.57 -4.94
CA VAL A 144 3.27 -19.17 -4.21
C VAL A 144 2.95 -18.11 -3.15
N SER A 145 2.09 -17.15 -3.48
CA SER A 145 1.56 -16.19 -2.49
C SER A 145 0.77 -16.90 -1.40
N LYS A 146 -0.07 -17.88 -1.76
CA LYS A 146 -0.83 -18.68 -0.79
C LYS A 146 0.08 -19.52 0.11
N GLN A 147 1.16 -20.11 -0.44
CA GLN A 147 2.16 -20.79 0.38
C GLN A 147 2.80 -19.82 1.37
N THR A 148 3.05 -18.58 0.96
CA THR A 148 3.60 -17.55 1.84
C THR A 148 2.61 -17.17 2.93
N GLY A 149 1.36 -16.81 2.59
CA GLY A 149 0.36 -16.38 3.56
C GLY A 149 -0.17 -17.51 4.44
N LEU A 150 -0.73 -18.57 3.85
CA LEU A 150 -1.37 -19.64 4.59
C LEU A 150 -0.37 -20.51 5.35
N LEU A 151 0.73 -20.90 4.72
CA LEU A 151 1.68 -21.82 5.33
C LEU A 151 2.77 -21.11 6.13
N LYS A 152 3.54 -20.19 5.53
CA LYS A 152 4.69 -19.58 6.21
C LYS A 152 4.28 -18.55 7.27
N ILE A 153 3.28 -17.72 6.97
CA ILE A 153 2.83 -16.65 7.88
C ILE A 153 1.84 -17.18 8.91
N CYS A 154 0.87 -18.01 8.51
CA CYS A 154 -0.20 -18.47 9.39
C CYS A 154 -0.04 -19.88 9.95
N GLY A 155 0.83 -20.73 9.38
CA GLY A 155 0.94 -22.13 9.78
C GLY A 155 -0.30 -22.99 9.46
N GLU A 156 -1.25 -22.47 8.67
CA GLU A 156 -2.52 -23.13 8.32
C GLU A 156 -2.32 -24.14 7.18
N ARG A 157 -1.72 -25.30 7.49
CA ARG A 157 -1.40 -26.38 6.52
C ARG A 157 -2.63 -26.86 5.75
N ASP A 158 -3.75 -27.06 6.45
CA ASP A 158 -4.98 -27.57 5.84
C ASP A 158 -5.58 -26.57 4.85
N LEU A 159 -5.51 -25.28 5.17
CA LEU A 159 -6.04 -24.25 4.27
C LEU A 159 -5.18 -24.09 3.02
N TYR A 160 -3.84 -24.23 3.15
CA TYR A 160 -2.95 -24.31 2.00
C TYR A 160 -3.21 -25.58 1.15
N ALA A 161 -3.37 -26.74 1.78
CA ALA A 161 -3.69 -27.98 1.08
C ALA A 161 -5.01 -27.86 0.30
N ARG A 162 -6.02 -27.20 0.89
CA ARG A 162 -7.28 -26.89 0.20
C ARG A 162 -7.08 -25.98 -1.02
N ALA A 163 -6.23 -24.96 -0.91
CA ALA A 163 -5.92 -24.08 -2.04
C ALA A 163 -5.21 -24.83 -3.18
N ALA A 164 -4.29 -25.74 -2.84
CA ALA A 164 -3.61 -26.59 -3.80
C ALA A 164 -4.58 -27.55 -4.51
N ALA A 165 -5.49 -28.18 -3.78
CA ALA A 165 -6.53 -29.02 -4.36
C ALA A 165 -7.47 -28.21 -5.28
N GLU A 166 -7.92 -27.04 -4.83
CA GLU A 166 -8.77 -26.15 -5.65
C GLU A 166 -8.08 -25.72 -6.94
N TYR A 167 -6.77 -25.48 -6.93
CA TYR A 167 -6.00 -25.21 -8.14
C TYR A 167 -6.06 -26.36 -9.15
N GLU A 168 -5.81 -27.61 -8.70
CA GLU A 168 -5.85 -28.79 -9.58
C GLU A 168 -7.26 -29.02 -10.14
N ASP A 169 -8.29 -28.92 -9.30
CA ASP A 169 -9.69 -29.07 -9.70
C ASP A 169 -10.08 -28.01 -10.75
N LEU A 170 -9.68 -26.76 -10.54
CA LEU A 170 -9.98 -25.67 -11.47
C LEU A 170 -9.27 -25.83 -12.81
N GLN A 171 -8.06 -26.38 -12.85
CA GLN A 171 -7.39 -26.69 -14.12
C GLN A 171 -8.23 -27.66 -14.95
N ILE A 172 -8.70 -28.75 -14.33
CA ILE A 172 -9.53 -29.77 -14.99
C ILE A 172 -10.83 -29.16 -15.50
N ILE A 173 -11.50 -28.34 -14.66
CA ILE A 173 -12.75 -27.68 -15.04
C ILE A 173 -12.55 -26.75 -16.24
N LEU A 174 -11.52 -25.90 -16.19
CA LEU A 174 -11.22 -24.96 -17.26
C LEU A 174 -10.94 -25.69 -18.59
N GLU A 175 -10.13 -26.74 -18.54
CA GLU A 175 -9.79 -27.55 -19.72
C GLU A 175 -11.03 -28.26 -20.28
N ALA A 176 -11.86 -28.85 -19.42
CA ALA A 176 -13.09 -29.51 -19.81
C ALA A 176 -14.09 -28.53 -20.44
N THR A 177 -14.28 -27.35 -19.83
CA THR A 177 -15.12 -26.28 -20.39
C THR A 177 -14.66 -25.90 -21.79
N CYS A 178 -13.35 -25.67 -21.99
CA CYS A 178 -12.85 -25.27 -23.30
C CYS A 178 -12.92 -26.36 -24.35
N LYS A 179 -12.70 -27.62 -23.97
CA LYS A 179 -12.92 -28.76 -24.86
C LYS A 179 -14.39 -28.89 -25.26
N ALA A 180 -15.32 -28.64 -24.33
CA ALA A 180 -16.75 -28.66 -24.63
C ALA A 180 -17.14 -27.54 -25.60
N CYS A 181 -16.60 -26.33 -25.42
CA CYS A 181 -16.82 -25.20 -26.33
C CYS A 181 -16.35 -25.50 -27.77
N GLN A 182 -15.21 -26.17 -27.93
CA GLN A 182 -14.69 -26.55 -29.25
C GLN A 182 -15.52 -27.62 -29.96
N ASN A 183 -16.20 -28.50 -29.22
CA ASN A 183 -17.01 -29.60 -29.78
C ASN A 183 -18.49 -29.22 -29.99
N GLY A 184 -18.91 -28.05 -29.52
CA GLY A 184 -20.26 -27.51 -29.68
C GLY A 184 -20.41 -26.52 -30.84
N GLU A 185 -19.34 -26.30 -31.60
CA GLU A 185 -19.30 -25.61 -32.90
C GLU A 185 -19.55 -26.59 -34.05
#